data_AF-A0A915Z7X6-F1
#
_entry.id   AF-A0A915Z7X6-F1
#
_cell.length_a   1.000
_cell.length_b   1.000
_cell.length_c   1.000
_cell.angle_alpha   90.00
_cell.angle_beta   90.00
_cell.angle_gamma   90.00
#
_symmetry.space_group_name_H-M   'P 1'
#
loop_
_entity.id
_entity.type
_entity.pdbx_description
1 polymer ?
#
loop_
_entity_poly.entity_id
_entity_poly.type
_entity_poly.pdbx_seq_one_letter_code
_entity_poly.pdbx_strand_id
1 'polypeptide(L)'
;MYKHLTKPGTVCGKYIRKLNMDGVLLWPICIVKMLQACPNIQELSIIDYQYYGGKGDVRDLLSEILHILPNLQKLDIRYSRYFKNRNAIEKLIETRKDLEIRVTWQM
;
A
#
# COMPACT_ATOMS: atom_id res chain seq x y z
N MET A 1 23.76 5.25 -2.88
CA MET A 1 23.84 5.20 -1.41
C MET A 1 22.46 5.53 -0.85
N TYR A 2 21.68 4.53 -0.45
CA TYR A 2 20.31 4.72 0.04
C TYR A 2 20.36 5.29 1.47
N LYS A 3 20.02 6.56 1.66
CA LYS A 3 19.76 7.09 3.00
C LYS A 3 18.54 6.36 3.58
N HIS A 4 18.67 5.83 4.78
CA HIS A 4 17.54 5.25 5.50
C HIS A 4 16.46 6.32 5.67
N LEU A 5 15.29 6.11 5.06
CA LEU A 5 14.14 7.02 5.20
C LEU A 5 13.61 7.03 6.65
N THR A 6 13.93 6.01 7.44
CA THR A 6 13.57 5.90 8.85
C THR A 6 14.71 5.28 9.67
N LYS A 7 14.86 5.72 10.92
CA LYS A 7 15.79 5.11 11.87
C LYS A 7 15.17 3.78 12.39
N PRO A 8 15.89 2.65 12.31
CA PRO A 8 15.43 1.39 12.91
C PRO A 8 15.03 1.58 14.38
N GLY A 9 13.91 1.00 14.80
CA GLY A 9 13.40 1.09 16.18
C GLY A 9 12.64 2.38 16.53
N THR A 10 12.61 3.38 15.65
CA THR A 10 11.75 4.56 15.84
C THR A 10 10.40 4.34 15.17
N VAL A 11 9.33 4.22 15.96
CA VAL A 11 7.95 4.24 15.43
C VAL A 11 7.62 5.68 15.06
N CYS A 12 8.06 6.10 13.87
CA CYS A 12 7.51 7.28 13.22
C CYS A 12 6.02 7.06 12.96
N GLY A 13 5.27 8.12 12.63
CA GLY A 13 3.89 7.95 12.14
C GLY A 13 2.88 7.26 13.07
N LYS A 14 3.19 7.03 14.37
CA LYS A 14 2.29 6.30 15.30
C LYS A 14 0.88 6.89 15.42
N TYR A 15 0.73 8.18 15.12
CA TYR A 15 -0.55 8.89 15.17
C TYR A 15 -1.19 9.05 13.78
N ILE A 16 -0.49 8.66 12.71
CA ILE A 16 -1.04 8.73 11.35
C ILE A 16 -2.06 7.61 11.21
N ARG A 17 -3.32 8.03 11.03
CA ARG A 17 -4.46 7.12 10.77
C ARG A 17 -4.87 7.10 9.31
N LYS A 18 -4.51 8.14 8.55
CA LYS A 18 -4.90 8.29 7.15
C LYS A 18 -3.68 8.66 6.33
N LEU A 19 -3.48 8.00 5.20
CA LEU A 19 -2.43 8.29 4.23
C LEU A 19 -3.01 8.29 2.82
N ASN A 20 -2.85 9.41 2.12
CA ASN A 20 -3.26 9.56 0.73
C ASN A 20 -2.02 9.78 -0.14
N MET A 21 -1.91 8.96 -1.18
CA MET A 21 -0.84 8.96 -2.17
C MET A 21 -1.50 9.00 -3.55
N ASP A 22 -1.47 10.15 -4.20
CA ASP A 22 -2.07 10.36 -5.52
C ASP A 22 -0.98 10.65 -6.56
N GLY A 23 -0.98 9.94 -7.68
CA GLY A 23 -0.02 10.11 -8.78
C GLY A 23 1.44 9.88 -8.40
N VAL A 24 1.70 9.08 -7.36
CA VAL A 24 3.04 8.94 -6.78
C VAL A 24 3.95 8.10 -7.67
N LEU A 25 5.20 8.51 -7.86
CA LEU A 25 6.20 7.80 -8.69
C LEU A 25 7.22 6.99 -7.88
N LEU A 26 6.89 6.67 -6.63
CA LEU A 26 7.76 5.90 -5.74
C LEU A 26 7.90 4.46 -6.20
N TRP A 27 9.01 3.81 -5.87
CA TRP A 27 9.12 2.37 -6.05
C TRP A 27 8.27 1.64 -4.99
N PRO A 28 7.72 0.45 -5.29
CA PRO A 28 6.89 -0.31 -4.35
C PRO A 28 7.56 -0.53 -2.98
N ILE A 29 8.88 -0.82 -2.98
CA ILE A 29 9.65 -0.99 -1.74
C ILE A 29 9.71 0.28 -0.88
N CYS A 30 9.68 1.47 -1.50
CA CYS A 30 9.63 2.73 -0.78
C CYS A 30 8.27 2.90 -0.09
N ILE A 31 7.19 2.54 -0.78
CA ILE A 31 5.83 2.54 -0.21
C ILE A 31 5.77 1.59 0.99
N VAL A 32 6.25 0.34 0.84
CA VAL A 32 6.31 -0.63 1.95
C VAL A 32 7.02 -0.05 3.17
N LYS A 33 8.19 0.55 2.99
CA LYS A 33 8.95 1.18 4.10
C LYS A 33 8.19 2.32 4.76
N MET A 34 7.45 3.12 3.99
CA MET A 34 6.60 4.19 4.54
C MET A 34 5.44 3.63 5.36
N LEU A 35 4.78 2.57 4.87
CA LEU A 35 3.67 1.93 5.58
C LEU A 35 4.16 1.24 6.87
N GLN A 36 5.32 0.58 6.84
CA GLN A 36 5.97 0.03 8.04
C GLN A 36 6.29 1.10 9.09
N ALA A 37 6.60 2.31 8.63
CA ALA A 37 6.81 3.46 9.49
C ALA A 37 5.52 4.11 9.98
N CYS A 38 4.33 3.64 9.56
CA CYS A 38 3.03 4.17 9.94
C CYS A 38 2.04 3.03 10.20
N PRO A 39 2.32 2.11 11.17
CA PRO A 39 1.58 0.85 11.33
C PRO A 39 0.11 1.02 11.76
N ASN A 40 -0.26 2.24 12.17
CA ASN A 40 -1.54 2.60 12.76
C ASN A 40 -2.54 3.17 11.75
N ILE A 41 -2.19 3.18 10.46
CA ILE A 41 -3.07 3.60 9.37
C ILE A 41 -4.33 2.73 9.37
N GLN A 42 -5.47 3.40 9.28
CA GLN A 42 -6.80 2.83 9.12
C GLN A 42 -7.35 3.12 7.71
N GLU A 43 -6.98 4.24 7.10
CA GLU A 43 -7.38 4.60 5.75
C GLU A 43 -6.16 4.85 4.87
N LEU A 44 -6.01 4.02 3.84
CA LEU A 44 -4.93 4.13 2.87
C LEU A 44 -5.54 4.37 1.48
N SER A 45 -5.06 5.42 0.82
CA SER A 45 -5.39 5.72 -0.56
C SER A 45 -4.12 5.77 -1.40
N ILE A 46 -4.06 4.99 -2.46
CA ILE A 46 -2.98 4.92 -3.44
C ILE A 46 -3.63 5.02 -4.83
N ILE A 47 -3.86 6.24 -5.28
CA ILE A 47 -4.61 6.55 -6.51
C ILE A 47 -3.63 6.85 -7.65
N ASP A 48 -3.99 6.43 -8.86
CA ASP A 48 -3.23 6.62 -10.10
C ASP A 48 -1.75 6.22 -9.98
N TYR A 49 -1.48 5.14 -9.25
CA TYR A 49 -0.14 4.62 -9.06
C TYR A 49 0.29 3.78 -10.26
N GLN A 50 1.24 4.33 -11.01
CA GLN A 50 1.80 3.74 -12.22
C GLN A 50 3.29 3.41 -12.02
N TYR A 51 3.59 2.15 -11.68
CA TYR A 51 4.96 1.67 -11.61
C TYR A 51 5.28 0.76 -12.80
N TYR A 52 6.25 1.16 -13.62
CA TYR A 52 6.67 0.48 -14.85
C TYR A 52 8.03 -0.24 -14.73
N GLY A 53 8.55 -0.44 -13.52
CA GLY A 53 9.86 -1.06 -13.33
C GLY A 53 9.82 -2.58 -13.55
N GLY A 54 10.30 -3.03 -14.72
CA GLY A 54 10.36 -4.45 -15.12
C GLY A 54 11.41 -5.32 -14.42
N LYS A 55 11.98 -4.89 -13.29
CA LYS A 55 12.94 -5.68 -12.51
C LYS A 55 12.71 -5.53 -11.02
N GLY A 56 12.55 -6.66 -10.37
CA GLY A 56 12.42 -6.80 -8.93
C GLY A 56 11.34 -7.81 -8.61
N ASP A 57 11.66 -8.74 -7.70
CA ASP A 57 10.66 -9.55 -7.02
C ASP A 57 9.83 -8.61 -6.15
N VAL A 58 8.93 -7.89 -6.80
CA VAL A 58 8.06 -6.95 -6.13
C VAL A 58 7.01 -7.81 -5.49
N ARG A 59 7.28 -8.25 -4.25
CA ARG A 59 6.27 -8.82 -3.39
C ARG A 59 5.03 -7.95 -3.53
N ASP A 60 3.95 -8.58 -3.95
CA ASP A 60 2.72 -7.88 -4.24
C ASP A 60 2.34 -7.09 -2.99
N LEU A 61 2.34 -5.76 -3.10
CA LEU A 61 2.10 -4.85 -1.98
C LEU A 61 0.78 -5.22 -1.29
N LEU A 62 -0.21 -5.70 -2.07
CA LEU A 62 -1.49 -6.20 -1.57
C LEU A 62 -1.36 -7.45 -0.70
N SER A 63 -0.43 -8.34 -1.02
CA SER A 63 -0.20 -9.58 -0.25
C SER A 63 0.40 -9.31 1.13
N GLU A 64 1.15 -8.21 1.31
CA GLU A 64 1.74 -7.84 2.60
C GLU A 64 0.95 -6.76 3.35
N ILE A 65 -0.02 -6.11 2.71
CA ILE A 65 -0.64 -4.90 3.25
C ILE A 65 -1.33 -5.12 4.61
N LEU A 66 -1.97 -6.28 4.79
CA LEU A 66 -2.62 -6.64 6.04
C LEU A 66 -1.64 -6.97 7.16
N HIS A 67 -0.44 -7.46 6.81
CA HIS A 67 0.62 -7.70 7.77
C HIS A 67 1.25 -6.38 8.24
N ILE A 68 1.45 -5.44 7.29
CA ILE A 68 2.04 -4.13 7.57
C ILE A 68 1.05 -3.22 8.32
N LEU A 69 -0.23 -3.24 7.92
CA LEU A 69 -1.30 -2.41 8.45
C LEU A 69 -2.44 -3.28 9.00
N PRO A 70 -2.27 -3.89 10.18
CA PRO A 70 -3.28 -4.80 10.73
C PRO A 70 -4.63 -4.11 11.00
N ASN A 71 -4.60 -2.81 11.29
CA ASN A 71 -5.77 -2.00 11.61
C ASN A 71 -6.41 -1.30 10.39
N LEU A 72 -6.02 -1.69 9.17
CA LEU A 72 -6.58 -1.09 7.96
C LEU A 72 -8.08 -1.38 7.89
N GLN A 73 -8.86 -0.32 7.66
CA GLN A 73 -10.32 -0.33 7.52
C GLN A 73 -10.75 0.09 6.11
N LYS A 74 -9.94 0.89 5.42
CA LYS A 74 -10.21 1.34 4.06
C LYS A 74 -8.97 1.33 3.18
N LEU A 75 -9.11 0.75 2.00
CA LEU A 75 -8.11 0.72 0.94
C LEU A 75 -8.71 1.28 -0.36
N ASP A 76 -8.22 2.43 -0.82
CA ASP A 76 -8.56 3.01 -2.13
C ASP A 76 -7.36 2.87 -3.07
N ILE A 77 -7.52 2.08 -4.14
CA ILE A 77 -6.47 1.84 -5.14
C ILE A 77 -6.96 2.17 -6.56
N ARG A 78 -7.87 3.12 -6.68
CA ARG A 78 -8.45 3.50 -7.98
C ARG A 78 -7.39 4.01 -8.95
N TYR A 79 -7.58 3.67 -10.22
CA TYR A 79 -6.74 4.06 -11.37
C TYR A 79 -5.29 3.56 -11.32
N SER A 80 -4.94 2.73 -10.34
CA SER A 80 -3.57 2.27 -10.12
C SER A 80 -3.26 0.99 -10.90
N ARG A 81 -2.56 1.13 -12.04
CA ARG A 81 -2.23 0.00 -12.94
C ARG A 81 -1.34 -1.06 -12.29
N TYR A 82 -0.56 -0.68 -11.29
CA TYR A 82 0.31 -1.59 -10.55
C TYR A 82 -0.49 -2.71 -9.85
N PHE A 83 -1.73 -2.44 -9.42
CA PHE A 83 -2.56 -3.40 -8.69
C PHE A 83 -3.47 -4.25 -9.60
N LYS A 84 -3.16 -4.39 -10.90
CA LYS A 84 -4.00 -5.12 -11.87
C LYS A 84 -4.18 -6.61 -11.58
N ASN A 85 -3.42 -7.18 -10.64
CA ASN A 85 -3.58 -8.57 -10.22
C ASN A 85 -4.89 -8.78 -9.43
N ARG A 86 -5.95 -9.20 -10.14
CA ARG A 86 -7.28 -9.44 -9.55
C ARG A 86 -7.26 -10.48 -8.43
N ASN A 87 -6.46 -11.55 -8.58
CA ASN A 87 -6.40 -12.63 -7.59
C ASN A 87 -5.98 -12.13 -6.20
N ALA A 88 -5.08 -11.14 -6.14
CA ALA A 88 -4.63 -10.57 -4.87
C ALA A 88 -5.71 -9.73 -4.19
N ILE A 89 -6.53 -9.01 -4.97
CA ILE A 89 -7.65 -8.23 -4.46
C ILE A 89 -8.78 -9.14 -3.99
N GLU A 90 -9.10 -10.18 -4.76
CA GLU A 90 -10.11 -11.18 -4.38
C GLU A 90 -9.72 -11.86 -3.07
N LYS A 91 -8.46 -12.29 -2.94
CA LYS A 91 -7.93 -12.85 -1.70
C LYS A 91 -8.01 -11.88 -0.51
N LEU A 92 -7.76 -10.58 -0.75
CA LEU A 92 -7.91 -9.54 0.27
C LEU A 92 -9.36 -9.41 0.75
N ILE A 93 -10.31 -9.38 -0.18
CA ILE A 93 -11.76 -9.32 0.11
C ILE A 93 -12.19 -10.54 0.91
N GLU A 94 -11.74 -11.73 0.52
CA GLU A 94 -12.03 -12.98 1.23
C GLU A 94 -11.45 -13.00 2.65
N THR A 95 -10.23 -12.50 2.83
CA THR A 95 -9.51 -12.52 4.11
C THR A 95 -10.05 -11.49 5.11
N ARG A 96 -10.48 -10.31 4.64
CA ARG A 96 -10.94 -9.19 5.50
C ARG A 96 -12.27 -8.64 5.00
N LYS A 97 -13.36 -9.27 5.45
CA LYS A 97 -14.75 -8.84 5.13
C LYS A 97 -15.11 -7.46 5.69
N ASP A 98 -14.37 -6.99 6.69
CA ASP A 98 -14.51 -5.68 7.34
C ASP A 98 -13.74 -4.55 6.63
N LEU A 99 -12.89 -4.88 5.65
CA LEU A 99 -12.09 -3.91 4.91
C LEU A 99 -12.90 -3.33 3.74
N GLU A 100 -13.13 -2.02 3.74
CA GLU A 100 -13.69 -1.31 2.58
C GLU A 100 -12.62 -1.19 1.50
N ILE A 101 -12.83 -1.82 0.34
CA ILE A 101 -11.90 -1.75 -0.79
C ILE A 101 -12.56 -1.01 -1.95
N ARG A 102 -11.90 0.05 -2.44
CA ARG A 102 -12.30 0.80 -3.64
C ARG A 102 -11.29 0.55 -4.76
N VAL A 103 -11.78 0.00 -5.87
CA VAL A 103 -10.98 -0.28 -7.05
C VAL A 103 -11.70 0.27 -8.28
N THR A 104 -10.96 0.90 -9.16
CA THR A 104 -11.45 1.32 -10.48
C THR A 104 -10.29 1.13 -11.43
N TRP A 105 -10.51 0.41 -12.52
CA TRP A 105 -9.48 0.14 -13.51
C TRP A 105 -9.46 1.28 -14.53
N GLN A 106 -8.26 1.77 -14.89
CA GLN A 106 -8.12 2.58 -16.10
C GLN A 106 -8.45 1.67 -17.29
N MET A 107 -9.57 1.97 -17.98
CA MET A 107 -9.96 1.32 -19.25
C MET A 107 -8.97 1.66 -20.34
#